data_AF-A0A9P0K6G5-F1
#
_entry.id   AF-A0A9P0K6G5-F1
#
_cell.length_a   1.000
_cell.length_b   1.000
_cell.length_c   1.000
_cell.angle_alpha   90.00
_cell.angle_beta   90.00
_cell.angle_gamma   90.00
#
_symmetry.space_group_name_H-M   'P 1'
#
loop_
_entity.id
_entity.type
_entity.pdbx_description
1 polymer ?
#
loop_
_entity_poly.entity_id
_entity_poly.type
_entity_poly.pdbx_seq_one_letter_code
_entity_poly.pdbx_strand_id
1 'polypeptide(L)'
;MNPVERCFGVWKRRFPILALGIRVAKEKIEPVVVATAALHNLAIIMKDPQPAINNGIEAAVEFINNFDIVPVPVGGQDASINRTRLLLINYFQDLL
;
A
#
# COMPACT_ATOMS: atom_id res chain seq x y z
N MET A 1 4.52 -0.57 23.18
CA MET A 1 4.40 -0.66 21.71
C MET A 1 5.14 -1.92 21.27
N ASN A 2 4.47 -2.82 20.55
CA ASN A 2 5.08 -4.08 20.15
C ASN A 2 6.10 -3.83 19.01
N PRO A 3 7.35 -4.30 19.12
CA PRO A 3 8.37 -4.13 18.06
C PRO A 3 7.90 -4.67 16.71
N VAL A 4 7.14 -5.77 16.74
CA VAL A 4 6.58 -6.45 15.57
C VAL A 4 5.62 -5.53 14.80
N GLU A 5 4.68 -4.88 15.50
CA GLU A 5 3.71 -3.95 14.89
C GLU A 5 4.41 -2.75 14.25
N ARG A 6 5.44 -2.23 14.91
CA ARG A 6 6.25 -1.12 14.39
C ARG A 6 7.00 -1.53 13.12
N CYS A 7 7.60 -2.73 13.08
CA CYS A 7 8.27 -3.24 11.89
C CYS A 7 7.30 -3.40 10.71
N PHE A 8 6.13 -4.00 10.93
CA PHE A 8 5.13 -4.17 9.88
C PHE A 8 4.55 -2.84 9.40
N GLY A 9 4.37 -1.84 10.28
CA GLY A 9 3.93 -0.51 9.89
C GLY A 9 4.94 0.19 8.98
N VAL A 10 6.22 0.11 9.31
CA VAL A 10 7.30 0.66 8.48
C VAL A 10 7.40 -0.06 7.14
N TRP A 11 7.32 -1.39 7.14
CA TRP A 11 7.41 -2.19 5.92
C TRP A 11 6.27 -1.89 4.94
N LYS A 12 5.03 -1.77 5.45
CA LYS A 12 3.86 -1.38 4.64
C LYS A 12 3.96 0.02 4.04
N ARG A 13 4.51 1.00 4.78
CA ARG A 13 4.72 2.35 4.24
C ARG A 13 5.82 2.42 3.18
N ARG A 14 6.85 1.58 3.30
CA ARG A 14 7.96 1.53 2.33
C ARG A 14 7.55 0.85 1.03
N PHE A 15 6.67 -0.15 1.10
CA PHE A 15 6.19 -0.89 -0.06
C PHE A 15 4.66 -0.84 -0.14
N PRO A 16 4.11 0.11 -0.91
CA PRO A 16 2.67 0.29 -1.06
C PRO A 16 1.86 -0.95 -1.43
N ILE A 17 2.48 -1.88 -2.16
CA ILE A 17 1.88 -3.17 -2.54
C ILE A 17 1.43 -4.01 -1.32
N LEU A 18 2.06 -3.79 -0.16
CA LEU A 18 1.69 -4.45 1.10
C LEU A 18 0.60 -3.67 1.87
N ALA A 19 0.44 -2.37 1.61
CA ALA A 19 -0.57 -1.52 2.25
C ALA A 19 -1.92 -1.52 1.51
N LEU A 20 -1.88 -1.47 0.17
CA LEU A 20 -3.05 -1.40 -0.72
C LEU A 20 -3.64 -2.76 -1.14
N GLY A 21 -3.03 -3.85 -0.67
CA GLY A 21 -3.35 -5.21 -1.08
C GLY A 21 -2.67 -5.66 -2.38
N ILE A 22 -2.33 -6.94 -2.44
CA ILE A 22 -1.60 -7.54 -3.56
C ILE A 22 -2.60 -7.96 -4.64
N ARG A 23 -2.58 -7.29 -5.80
CA ARG A 23 -3.48 -7.56 -6.95
C ARG A 23 -2.80 -8.30 -8.10
N VAL A 24 -1.73 -9.04 -7.82
CA VAL A 24 -1.07 -9.91 -8.80
C VAL A 24 -1.63 -11.32 -8.71
N ALA A 25 -1.39 -12.13 -9.74
CA ALA A 25 -1.71 -13.56 -9.72
C ALA A 25 -1.18 -14.22 -8.43
N LYS A 26 -1.94 -15.16 -7.85
CA LYS A 26 -1.61 -15.77 -6.55
C LYS A 26 -0.20 -16.37 -6.50
N GLU A 27 0.25 -16.93 -7.61
CA GLU A 27 1.60 -17.49 -7.81
C GLU A 27 2.72 -16.46 -7.58
N LYS A 28 2.42 -15.17 -7.75
CA LYS A 28 3.39 -14.08 -7.59
C LYS A 28 3.34 -13.43 -6.20
N ILE A 29 2.40 -13.80 -5.34
CA ILE A 29 2.25 -13.19 -4.01
C ILE A 29 3.47 -13.52 -3.15
N GLU A 30 3.81 -14.80 -3.02
CA GLU A 30 4.94 -15.26 -2.22
C GLU A 30 6.27 -14.59 -2.65
N PRO A 31 6.67 -14.61 -3.94
CA PRO A 31 7.93 -13.98 -4.34
C PRO A 31 7.92 -12.47 -4.13
N VAL A 32 6.77 -11.79 -4.25
CA VAL A 32 6.66 -10.35 -3.95
C VAL A 32 6.92 -10.07 -2.45
N VAL A 33 6.31 -10.86 -1.56
CA VAL A 33 6.51 -10.70 -0.11
C VAL A 33 7.97 -10.97 0.26
N VAL A 34 8.58 -12.03 -0.28
CA VAL A 34 9.99 -12.34 -0.01
C VAL A 34 10.93 -11.26 -0.56
N ALA A 35 10.70 -10.79 -1.79
CA ALA A 35 11.53 -9.75 -2.41
C ALA A 35 11.45 -8.43 -1.61
N THR A 36 10.26 -8.01 -1.22
CA THR A 36 10.07 -6.78 -0.41
C THR A 36 10.64 -6.92 1.00
N ALA A 37 10.64 -8.11 1.59
CA ALA A 37 11.31 -8.35 2.88
C ALA A 37 12.84 -8.25 2.75
N ALA A 38 13.41 -8.85 1.70
CA ALA A 38 14.85 -8.76 1.42
C ALA A 38 15.28 -7.31 1.18
N LEU A 39 14.52 -6.56 0.36
CA LEU A 39 14.76 -5.14 0.10
C LEU A 39 14.61 -4.29 1.37
N HIS A 40 13.63 -4.60 2.23
CA HIS A 40 13.47 -3.93 3.51
C HIS A 40 14.69 -4.10 4.42
N ASN A 41 15.17 -5.35 4.54
CA ASN A 41 16.35 -5.66 5.33
C ASN A 41 17.59 -4.96 4.77
N LEU A 42 17.74 -4.92 3.44
CA LEU A 42 18.81 -4.19 2.79
C LEU A 42 18.75 -2.68 3.09
N ALA A 43 17.56 -2.07 3.02
CA ALA A 43 17.37 -0.66 3.37
C ALA A 43 17.77 -0.36 4.83
N ILE A 44 17.47 -1.27 5.76
CA ILE A 44 17.92 -1.16 7.16
C ILE A 44 19.45 -1.18 7.26
N ILE A 45 20.10 -2.13 6.56
CA ILE A 45 21.57 -2.25 6.54
C ILE A 45 22.21 -1.00 5.95
N MET A 46 21.63 -0.46 4.88
CA MET A 46 22.09 0.76 4.21
C MET A 46 21.77 2.04 4.99
N LYS A 47 21.07 1.94 6.14
CA LYS A 47 20.59 3.08 6.93
C LYS A 47 19.75 4.06 6.10
N ASP A 48 18.99 3.53 5.15
CA ASP A 48 18.08 4.31 4.33
C ASP A 48 17.00 4.95 5.24
N PRO A 49 16.71 6.26 5.11
CA PRO A 49 15.67 6.93 5.88
C PRO A 49 14.35 6.14 5.90
N GLN A 50 13.71 6.16 7.06
CA GLN A 50 12.41 5.53 7.21
C GLN A 50 11.34 6.37 6.51
N PRO A 51 10.35 5.74 5.85
CA PRO A 51 9.25 6.46 5.26
C PRO A 51 8.50 7.24 6.35
N ALA A 52 8.22 8.52 6.05
CA ALA A 52 7.53 9.41 6.96
C ALA A 52 6.14 8.85 7.32
N ILE A 53 5.69 9.12 8.55
CA ILE A 53 4.31 8.86 8.93
C ILE A 53 3.48 10.01 8.39
N ASN A 54 2.64 9.72 7.40
CA ASN A 54 1.70 10.68 6.83
C ASN A 54 0.28 10.15 7.03
N ASN A 55 -0.46 10.82 7.90
CA ASN A 55 -1.84 10.46 8.22
C ASN A 55 -2.77 10.53 6.98
N GLY A 56 -2.45 11.37 6.00
CA GLY A 56 -3.17 11.44 4.73
C GLY A 56 -2.97 10.20 3.86
N ILE A 57 -1.75 9.65 3.84
CA ILE A 57 -1.43 8.39 3.15
C ILE A 57 -2.16 7.23 3.83
N GLU A 58 -2.18 7.18 5.15
CA GLU A 58 -2.88 6.12 5.90
C GLU A 58 -4.41 6.17 5.65
N ALA A 59 -5.01 7.37 5.65
CA ALA A 59 -6.43 7.55 5.32
C ALA A 59 -6.76 7.17 3.86
N ALA A 60 -5.88 7.48 2.91
CA ALA A 60 -6.04 7.10 1.52
C ALA A 60 -5.99 5.57 1.34
N VAL A 61 -5.06 4.90 2.02
CA VAL A 61 -4.95 3.43 2.02
C VAL A 61 -6.22 2.79 2.58
N GLU A 62 -6.73 3.29 3.69
CA GLU A 62 -7.96 2.79 4.32
C GLU A 62 -9.17 2.93 3.38
N PHE A 63 -9.31 4.11 2.74
CA PHE A 63 -10.38 4.35 1.77
C PHE A 63 -10.30 3.41 0.56
N ILE A 64 -9.10 3.22 0.00
CA ILE A 64 -8.88 2.34 -1.16
C ILE A 64 -9.22 0.89 -0.80
N ASN A 65 -8.73 0.39 0.34
CA ASN A 65 -8.99 -0.97 0.79
C ASN A 65 -10.48 -1.23 1.07
N ASN A 66 -11.22 -0.22 1.51
CA ASN A 66 -12.65 -0.36 1.78
C ASN A 66 -13.52 -0.29 0.51
N PHE A 67 -13.03 0.34 -0.56
CA PHE A 67 -13.78 0.50 -1.82
C PHE A 67 -13.95 -0.82 -2.59
N ASP A 68 -12.97 -1.73 -2.54
CA ASP A 68 -13.08 -3.05 -3.19
C ASP A 68 -14.11 -3.99 -2.56
N ILE A 69 -14.61 -3.64 -1.37
CA ILE A 69 -15.56 -4.46 -0.60
C ILE A 69 -17.02 -4.09 -0.95
N VAL A 70 -17.26 -2.92 -1.54
CA VAL A 70 -18.62 -2.44 -1.85
C VAL A 70 -18.99 -2.86 -3.27
N PRO A 71 -20.06 -3.66 -3.48
CA PRO A 71 -20.55 -3.98 -4.82
C PRO A 71 -20.99 -2.69 -5.52
N VAL A 72 -20.30 -2.30 -6.59
CA VAL A 72 -20.65 -1.10 -7.36
C VAL A 72 -21.95 -1.38 -8.12
N PRO A 73 -23.02 -0.58 -7.95
CA PRO A 73 -24.23 -0.70 -8.75
C PRO A 73 -23.88 -0.55 -10.23
N VAL A 74 -24.43 -1.43 -11.07
CA VAL A 74 -24.07 -1.62 -12.50
C VAL A 74 -24.13 -0.33 -13.36
N GLY A 75 -24.80 0.74 -12.89
CA GLY A 75 -24.89 2.02 -13.59
C GLY A 75 -23.99 3.17 -13.09
N GLY A 76 -23.11 2.95 -12.10
CA GLY A 76 -22.25 4.00 -11.50
C GLY A 76 -20.74 3.80 -11.65
N GLN A 77 -20.33 2.82 -12.46
CA GLN A 77 -18.94 2.33 -12.53
C GLN A 77 -17.95 3.36 -13.08
N ASP A 78 -18.36 4.21 -14.02
CA ASP A 78 -17.44 5.17 -14.63
C ASP A 78 -17.00 6.26 -13.65
N ALA A 79 -17.91 6.73 -12.78
CA ALA A 79 -17.56 7.74 -11.77
C ALA A 79 -16.70 7.15 -10.64
N SER A 80 -16.91 5.88 -10.26
CA SER A 80 -16.14 5.22 -9.20
C SER A 80 -14.73 4.85 -9.64
N ILE A 81 -14.56 4.27 -10.84
CA ILE A 81 -13.26 3.90 -11.40
C ILE A 81 -12.37 5.14 -11.51
N ASN A 82 -12.94 6.26 -11.99
CA ASN A 82 -12.21 7.52 -12.09
C ASN A 82 -11.77 8.05 -10.72
N ARG A 83 -12.60 7.91 -9.67
CA ARG A 83 -12.23 8.34 -8.30
C ARG A 83 -11.10 7.50 -7.71
N THR A 84 -11.17 6.17 -7.81
CA THR A 84 -10.12 5.27 -7.31
C THR A 84 -8.79 5.52 -8.03
N ARG A 85 -8.83 5.76 -9.34
CA ARG A 85 -7.64 6.11 -10.13
C ARG A 85 -6.99 7.40 -9.62
N LEU A 86 -7.78 8.44 -9.36
CA LEU A 86 -7.28 9.71 -8.84
C LEU A 86 -6.68 9.57 -7.44
N LEU A 87 -7.28 8.76 -6.57
CA LEU A 87 -6.76 8.49 -5.23
C LEU A 87 -5.42 7.75 -5.28
N LEU A 88 -5.30 6.75 -6.15
CA LEU A 88 -4.03 6.05 -6.37
C LEU A 88 -2.95 7.00 -6.89
N ILE A 89 -3.30 7.86 -7.85
CA ILE A 89 -2.35 8.87 -8.38
C ILE A 89 -1.84 9.78 -7.26
N ASN A 90 -2.73 10.37 -6.48
CA ASN A 90 -2.33 11.28 -5.39
C ASN A 90 -1.50 10.54 -4.34
N TYR A 91 -1.91 9.32 -3.98
CA TYR A 91 -1.17 8.48 -3.04
C TYR A 91 0.26 8.19 -3.51
N PHE A 92 0.47 7.85 -4.78
CA PHE A 92 1.80 7.60 -5.33
C PHE A 92 2.63 8.87 -5.54
N GLN A 93 1.99 10.03 -5.72
CA GLN A 93 2.68 11.32 -5.72
C GLN A 93 3.23 11.66 -4.33
N ASP A 94 2.49 11.35 -3.26
CA ASP A 94 2.92 11.61 -1.87
C ASP A 94 4.04 10.67 -1.38
N LEU A 95 4.40 9.66 -2.16
CA LEU A 95 5.48 8.70 -1.88
C LEU A 95 6.84 9.09 -2.48
N LEU A 96 6.88 10.05 -3.41
CA LEU A 96 8.08 10.52 -4.13
C LEU A 96 8.65 11.80 -3.52
#